data_AF-A0A7G9NVJ2-F1
#
_entry.id   AF-A0A7G9NVJ2-F1
#
_cell.length_a   1.000
_cell.length_b   1.000
_cell.length_c   1.000
_cell.angle_alpha   90.00
_cell.angle_beta   90.00
_cell.angle_gamma   90.00
#
_symmetry.space_group_name_H-M   'P 1'
#
loop_
_entity.id
_entity.type
_entity.pdbx_description
1 polymer ?
#
loop_
_entity_poly.entity_id
_entity_poly.type
_entity_poly.pdbx_seq_one_letter_code
_entity_poly.pdbx_strand_id
1 'polypeptide(L)'
;MRQCQSVRGEGTSILWLLLVIACVATSCPGATLPITDNLRLWLRADANVYTDVNSTIEATADGQLVARWHDQLVGTDNTIDNLAKASSSNRQPTYRLDAINGLPVVQFINDNSDDNEDDFMNSEGGALLSSGDAARTVFVVARHNGGSESSPAIFELNGQAGGNTTGGQYRVTPEVGLRVSGGYRLYNGSMGTSNFRMISMQTPATPDNDTALTLAWLDGIELSATDTLSQAVNTGTSGYRLAGGTGANPGGSISADIAEIIVYESELSDVDRAAVESYLSTKYRLNTQAIDNPAKPVKVFFLGGQSNMVGQGANADLSTLAPTLNGTQGDVVIWHNGDDNSNTTSGWVKLAPGQGRSGSEFGPELALGRALADAYPDYQIALVKHAVGGTNLDVEWNPNGPGPLYSGFLESVSNALGALDADGLNYDIGGMFWMQGERDSRFTDMAANYQDNLLDLIAAVRSEAGVADLPFVIGRISENLPDATYTEEDIVRAAMDAIAAGDDQVGLVDTDSFGLKSDSVHFNSAGQLALGEAFAAQYLAIAIPEPTTAGLLVMSMLAIGTRTRRRAG
;
A
#
# COMPACT_ATOMS: atom_id res chain seq x y z
N MET A 1 -58.94 42.03 4.06
CA MET A 1 -58.82 42.26 5.52
C MET A 1 -58.24 40.99 6.12
N ARG A 2 -56.95 41.03 6.54
CA ARG A 2 -56.46 40.79 7.93
C ARG A 2 -57.00 39.47 8.54
N GLN A 3 -56.23 38.53 9.07
CA GLN A 3 -54.87 38.51 9.67
C GLN A 3 -54.48 37.02 9.90
N CYS A 4 -53.22 36.61 9.64
CA CYS A 4 -52.18 36.21 10.63
C CYS A 4 -52.50 34.98 11.51
N GLN A 5 -51.79 33.86 11.29
CA GLN A 5 -50.55 33.39 12.00
C GLN A 5 -50.91 32.50 13.21
N SER A 6 -50.16 31.49 13.66
CA SER A 6 -49.01 30.64 13.28
C SER A 6 -49.09 29.44 14.27
N VAL A 7 -48.45 28.27 14.11
CA VAL A 7 -47.08 27.95 14.51
C VAL A 7 -46.75 26.50 14.09
N ARG A 8 -45.63 26.40 13.36
CA ARG A 8 -44.52 25.40 13.23
C ARG A 8 -44.65 23.94 13.66
N GLY A 9 -44.02 23.11 12.81
CA GLY A 9 -43.32 21.87 13.13
C GLY A 9 -42.64 21.34 11.86
N GLU A 10 -41.41 21.79 11.57
CA GLU A 10 -40.60 21.40 10.42
C GLU A 10 -39.93 20.03 10.63
N GLY A 11 -39.94 19.21 9.59
CA GLY A 11 -39.17 17.98 9.43
C GLY A 11 -39.13 17.66 7.95
N THR A 12 -38.12 18.16 7.24
CA THR A 12 -37.94 17.92 5.80
C THR A 12 -36.82 16.92 5.59
N SER A 13 -37.22 15.71 5.18
CA SER A 13 -36.37 14.68 4.59
C SER A 13 -35.75 15.21 3.28
N ILE A 14 -34.43 15.15 3.17
CA ILE A 14 -33.71 15.39 1.92
C ILE A 14 -33.48 14.04 1.25
N LEU A 15 -34.05 13.92 0.04
CA LEU A 15 -34.05 12.76 -0.83
C LEU A 15 -32.65 12.64 -1.48
N TRP A 16 -31.87 11.62 -1.12
CA TRP A 16 -30.62 11.31 -1.79
C TRP A 16 -30.90 10.76 -3.20
N LEU A 17 -30.56 11.54 -4.22
CA LEU A 17 -30.60 11.11 -5.62
C LEU A 17 -29.32 10.33 -5.91
N LEU A 18 -29.41 8.99 -5.91
CA LEU A 18 -28.36 8.09 -6.38
C LEU A 18 -28.19 8.28 -7.90
N LEU A 19 -27.18 9.07 -8.29
CA LEU A 19 -26.69 9.10 -9.66
C LEU A 19 -25.83 7.86 -9.88
N VAL A 20 -26.43 6.80 -10.43
CA VAL A 20 -25.69 5.64 -10.95
C VAL A 20 -24.93 6.10 -12.19
N ILE A 21 -23.65 6.45 -12.02
CA ILE A 21 -22.72 6.57 -13.14
C ILE A 21 -22.43 5.16 -13.62
N ALA A 22 -23.04 4.77 -14.73
CA ALA A 22 -22.62 3.61 -15.50
C ALA A 22 -21.24 3.93 -16.10
N CYS A 23 -20.17 3.52 -15.41
CA CYS A 23 -18.84 3.46 -15.97
C CYS A 23 -18.86 2.36 -17.03
N VAL A 24 -18.85 2.74 -18.30
CA VAL A 24 -18.61 1.81 -19.40
C VAL A 24 -17.16 1.34 -19.25
N ALA A 25 -16.97 0.05 -18.99
CA ALA A 25 -15.67 -0.60 -18.93
C ALA A 25 -14.95 -0.44 -20.28
N THR A 26 -14.16 0.62 -20.43
CA THR A 26 -13.09 0.64 -21.43
C THR A 26 -11.92 -0.10 -20.81
N SER A 27 -11.61 -1.25 -21.40
CA SER A 27 -10.47 -2.10 -21.07
C SER A 27 -9.21 -1.26 -20.85
N CYS A 28 -8.62 -1.39 -19.66
CA CYS A 28 -7.28 -0.87 -19.43
C CYS A 28 -6.35 -1.60 -20.42
N PRO A 29 -5.56 -0.89 -21.26
CA PRO A 29 -4.62 -1.56 -22.16
C PRO A 29 -3.70 -2.43 -21.31
N GLY A 30 -3.69 -3.73 -21.61
CA GLY A 30 -3.12 -4.76 -20.76
C GLY A 30 -1.70 -4.42 -20.33
N ALA A 31 -1.51 -4.27 -19.02
CA ALA A 31 -0.18 -4.14 -18.46
C ALA A 31 0.69 -5.32 -18.95
N THR A 32 1.87 -4.99 -19.45
CA THR A 32 2.87 -5.97 -19.89
C THR A 32 3.69 -6.41 -18.68
N LEU A 33 3.95 -7.72 -18.56
CA LEU A 33 4.81 -8.24 -17.50
C LEU A 33 6.23 -7.64 -17.65
N PRO A 34 6.79 -6.97 -16.63
CA PRO A 34 8.02 -6.20 -16.79
C PRO A 34 9.26 -7.07 -16.89
N ILE A 35 9.22 -8.28 -16.32
CA ILE A 35 10.36 -9.20 -16.25
C ILE A 35 9.99 -10.49 -16.98
N THR A 36 10.72 -10.85 -18.03
CA THR A 36 10.50 -12.08 -18.80
C THR A 36 11.69 -13.03 -18.79
N ASP A 37 12.84 -12.58 -18.26
CA ASP A 37 14.05 -13.40 -18.18
C ASP A 37 13.84 -14.59 -17.22
N ASN A 38 14.16 -15.81 -17.70
CA ASN A 38 13.94 -17.08 -16.99
C ASN A 38 12.48 -17.36 -16.60
N LEU A 39 11.51 -16.70 -17.24
CA LEU A 39 10.09 -16.98 -17.04
C LEU A 39 9.74 -18.38 -17.58
N ARG A 40 9.05 -19.19 -16.77
CA ARG A 40 8.69 -20.59 -17.08
C ARG A 40 7.20 -20.85 -17.18
N LEU A 41 6.39 -20.08 -16.46
CA LEU A 41 4.95 -20.16 -16.48
C LEU A 41 4.36 -18.77 -16.34
N TRP A 42 3.39 -18.46 -17.19
CA TRP A 42 2.55 -17.28 -17.03
C TRP A 42 1.11 -17.64 -17.37
N LEU A 43 0.28 -17.84 -16.35
CA LEU A 43 -1.15 -18.13 -16.50
C LEU A 43 -1.97 -16.92 -16.09
N ARG A 44 -2.88 -16.47 -16.96
CA ARG A 44 -3.72 -15.29 -16.72
C ARG A 44 -5.18 -15.56 -17.00
N ALA A 45 -6.08 -15.32 -16.06
CA ALA A 45 -7.49 -15.63 -16.26
C ALA A 45 -8.13 -14.71 -17.32
N ASP A 46 -7.53 -13.55 -17.60
CA ASP A 46 -7.99 -12.60 -18.61
C ASP A 46 -7.49 -12.89 -20.03
N ALA A 47 -6.80 -14.01 -20.27
CA ALA A 47 -6.31 -14.39 -21.60
C ALA A 47 -6.22 -15.92 -21.78
N ASN A 48 -6.63 -16.40 -22.96
CA ASN A 48 -6.44 -17.79 -23.42
C ASN A 48 -6.91 -18.89 -22.41
N VAL A 49 -8.09 -18.66 -21.83
CA VAL A 49 -8.84 -19.67 -21.06
C VAL A 49 -9.87 -20.32 -21.98
N TYR A 50 -9.95 -21.66 -21.99
CA TYR A 50 -10.78 -22.41 -22.94
C TYR A 50 -11.73 -23.39 -22.26
N THR A 51 -12.91 -23.50 -22.84
CA THR A 51 -13.98 -24.40 -22.36
C THR A 51 -13.84 -25.84 -22.84
N ASP A 52 -12.95 -26.10 -23.80
CA ASP A 52 -12.73 -27.42 -24.40
C ASP A 52 -11.27 -27.87 -24.35
N VAL A 53 -11.07 -29.19 -24.32
CA VAL A 53 -9.74 -29.82 -24.25
C VAL A 53 -8.93 -29.69 -25.54
N ASN A 54 -9.44 -29.07 -26.60
CA ASN A 54 -8.66 -28.80 -27.82
C ASN A 54 -8.30 -27.30 -27.95
N SER A 55 -8.72 -26.46 -26.99
CA SER A 55 -8.52 -25.00 -27.00
C SER A 55 -9.05 -24.35 -28.28
N THR A 56 -10.31 -24.66 -28.60
CA THR A 56 -11.03 -24.16 -29.79
C THR A 56 -12.12 -23.15 -29.44
N ILE A 57 -12.57 -23.10 -28.18
CA ILE A 57 -13.65 -22.25 -27.69
C ILE A 57 -13.18 -21.53 -26.43
N GLU A 58 -12.86 -20.24 -26.54
CA GLU A 58 -12.48 -19.39 -25.41
C GLU A 58 -13.64 -19.18 -24.43
N ALA A 59 -13.33 -19.18 -23.14
CA ALA A 59 -14.27 -18.84 -22.09
C ALA A 59 -14.54 -17.33 -22.11
N THR A 60 -15.79 -16.96 -22.33
CA THR A 60 -16.23 -15.55 -22.53
C THR A 60 -17.47 -15.20 -21.72
N ALA A 61 -18.09 -16.18 -21.03
CA ALA A 61 -19.28 -15.98 -20.21
C ALA A 61 -19.07 -16.54 -18.80
N ASP A 62 -19.67 -15.86 -17.81
CA ASP A 62 -19.66 -16.31 -16.42
C ASP A 62 -20.30 -17.70 -16.27
N GLY A 63 -19.67 -18.56 -15.48
CA GLY A 63 -20.18 -19.91 -15.20
C GLY A 63 -19.76 -20.99 -16.21
N GLN A 64 -18.95 -20.67 -17.22
CA GLN A 64 -18.45 -21.68 -18.16
C GLN A 64 -17.39 -22.57 -17.51
N LEU A 65 -17.45 -23.88 -17.76
CA LEU A 65 -16.39 -24.81 -17.33
C LEU A 65 -15.10 -24.54 -18.10
N VAL A 66 -13.97 -24.66 -17.42
CA VAL A 66 -12.63 -24.43 -17.95
C VAL A 66 -11.91 -25.76 -18.12
N ALA A 67 -11.65 -26.14 -19.36
CA ALA A 67 -10.93 -27.36 -19.70
C ALA A 67 -9.43 -27.12 -19.86
N ARG A 68 -9.04 -25.93 -20.33
CA ARG A 68 -7.64 -25.54 -20.55
C ARG A 68 -7.38 -24.08 -20.20
N TRP A 69 -6.18 -23.82 -19.72
CA TRP A 69 -5.67 -22.48 -19.43
C TRP A 69 -4.25 -22.38 -19.97
N HIS A 70 -4.06 -21.61 -21.04
CA HIS A 70 -2.79 -21.55 -21.76
C HIS A 70 -1.76 -20.67 -21.07
N ASP A 71 -0.51 -21.10 -21.21
CA ASP A 71 0.66 -20.31 -20.86
C ASP A 71 0.82 -19.15 -21.86
N GLN A 72 1.14 -17.96 -21.37
CA GLN A 72 1.29 -16.76 -22.20
C GLN A 72 2.67 -16.67 -22.88
N LEU A 73 3.54 -17.66 -22.65
CA LEU A 73 4.89 -17.76 -23.24
C LEU A 73 4.94 -18.31 -24.68
N VAL A 74 3.81 -18.59 -25.32
CA VAL A 74 3.79 -19.21 -26.65
C VAL A 74 4.44 -18.30 -27.70
N GLY A 75 5.61 -18.72 -28.23
CA GLY A 75 6.35 -18.03 -29.28
C GLY A 75 7.61 -17.27 -28.82
N THR A 76 7.87 -17.20 -27.51
CA THR A 76 9.10 -16.63 -26.93
C THR A 76 9.99 -17.76 -26.42
N ASP A 77 10.96 -18.20 -27.23
CA ASP A 77 12.07 -19.15 -26.96
C ASP A 77 11.83 -20.51 -26.27
N ASN A 78 10.69 -20.72 -25.59
CA ASN A 78 10.27 -21.93 -24.91
C ASN A 78 9.29 -22.68 -25.81
N THR A 79 9.74 -23.79 -26.39
CA THR A 79 8.97 -24.57 -27.38
C THR A 79 7.90 -25.47 -26.77
N ILE A 80 7.68 -25.40 -25.45
CA ILE A 80 6.72 -26.21 -24.71
C ILE A 80 5.65 -25.30 -24.11
N ASP A 81 4.42 -25.44 -24.62
CA ASP A 81 3.23 -24.84 -24.00
C ASP A 81 2.96 -25.54 -22.67
N ASN A 82 3.23 -24.84 -21.57
CA ASN A 82 3.05 -25.34 -20.21
C ASN A 82 1.59 -25.14 -19.73
N LEU A 83 0.59 -25.22 -20.61
CA LEU A 83 -0.82 -25.05 -20.25
C LEU A 83 -1.28 -25.97 -19.11
N ALA A 84 -2.30 -25.50 -18.38
CA ALA A 84 -3.02 -26.28 -17.39
C ALA A 84 -4.27 -26.93 -18.01
N LYS A 85 -4.58 -28.17 -17.61
CA LYS A 85 -5.67 -28.99 -18.13
C LYS A 85 -6.51 -29.66 -17.05
N ALA A 86 -7.83 -29.61 -17.22
CA ALA A 86 -8.80 -30.45 -16.52
C ALA A 86 -9.56 -31.33 -17.54
N SER A 87 -9.18 -32.61 -17.63
CA SER A 87 -9.67 -33.51 -18.68
C SER A 87 -11.08 -34.05 -18.44
N SER A 88 -11.53 -34.09 -17.19
CA SER A 88 -12.83 -34.62 -16.80
C SER A 88 -13.76 -33.47 -16.44
N SER A 89 -14.92 -33.41 -17.08
CA SER A 89 -15.86 -32.30 -16.90
C SER A 89 -16.41 -32.15 -15.49
N ASN A 90 -16.40 -33.22 -14.69
CA ASN A 90 -16.79 -33.21 -13.28
C ASN A 90 -15.67 -32.74 -12.33
N ARG A 91 -14.57 -32.21 -12.86
CA ARG A 91 -13.43 -31.65 -12.10
C ARG A 91 -12.91 -30.35 -12.73
N GLN A 92 -13.70 -29.80 -13.65
CA GLN A 92 -13.32 -28.61 -14.39
C GLN A 92 -13.70 -27.39 -13.56
N PRO A 93 -12.74 -26.50 -13.25
CA PRO A 93 -13.06 -25.27 -12.58
C PRO A 93 -13.97 -24.39 -13.45
N THR A 94 -14.56 -23.38 -12.83
CA THR A 94 -15.52 -22.48 -13.45
C THR A 94 -14.88 -21.13 -13.76
N TYR A 95 -15.09 -20.61 -14.96
CA TYR A 95 -14.71 -19.26 -15.35
C TYR A 95 -15.67 -18.25 -14.72
N ARG A 96 -15.13 -17.28 -13.98
CA ARG A 96 -15.90 -16.23 -13.32
C ARG A 96 -15.53 -14.86 -13.83
N LEU A 97 -16.51 -14.09 -14.29
CA LEU A 97 -16.32 -12.70 -14.72
C LEU A 97 -16.37 -11.75 -13.52
N ASP A 98 -15.72 -10.60 -13.64
CA ASP A 98 -15.79 -9.49 -12.67
C ASP A 98 -15.53 -9.88 -11.20
N ALA A 99 -14.79 -10.95 -10.97
CA ALA A 99 -14.54 -11.47 -9.64
C ALA A 99 -13.52 -10.63 -8.86
N ILE A 100 -12.62 -9.92 -9.57
CA ILE A 100 -11.65 -9.01 -8.98
C ILE A 100 -11.56 -7.71 -9.80
N ASN A 101 -12.19 -6.64 -9.31
CA ASN A 101 -12.06 -5.29 -9.88
C ASN A 101 -12.32 -5.20 -11.40
N GLY A 102 -13.32 -5.95 -11.89
CA GLY A 102 -13.70 -6.01 -13.32
C GLY A 102 -12.86 -6.98 -14.16
N LEU A 103 -12.03 -7.82 -13.52
CA LEU A 103 -11.24 -8.85 -14.18
C LEU A 103 -11.73 -10.26 -13.81
N PRO A 104 -11.59 -11.23 -14.72
CA PRO A 104 -12.02 -12.60 -14.51
C PRO A 104 -11.05 -13.40 -13.63
N VAL A 105 -11.52 -14.55 -13.15
CA VAL A 105 -10.75 -15.57 -12.42
C VAL A 105 -11.17 -16.98 -12.85
N VAL A 106 -10.33 -17.97 -12.54
CA VAL A 106 -10.69 -19.38 -12.60
C VAL A 106 -11.01 -19.85 -11.18
N GLN A 107 -12.27 -20.20 -10.94
CA GLN A 107 -12.80 -20.65 -9.66
C GLN A 107 -12.75 -22.17 -9.55
N PHE A 108 -12.07 -22.65 -8.53
CA PHE A 108 -11.99 -24.05 -8.13
C PHE A 108 -12.88 -24.28 -6.92
N ILE A 109 -13.64 -25.36 -6.94
CA ILE A 109 -14.51 -25.78 -5.84
C ILE A 109 -14.03 -27.13 -5.31
N ASN A 110 -13.82 -27.20 -4.00
CA ASN A 110 -13.80 -28.43 -3.23
C ASN A 110 -15.10 -28.49 -2.41
N ASP A 111 -15.96 -29.46 -2.71
CA ASP A 111 -17.25 -29.63 -2.05
C ASP A 111 -17.20 -30.53 -0.81
N ASN A 112 -15.99 -31.00 -0.46
CA ASN A 112 -15.63 -31.90 0.63
C ASN A 112 -16.38 -33.23 0.59
N SER A 113 -16.76 -33.69 -0.59
CA SER A 113 -17.37 -35.00 -0.79
C SER A 113 -16.33 -36.03 -1.25
N ASP A 114 -16.58 -37.32 -0.94
CA ASP A 114 -15.70 -38.43 -1.32
C ASP A 114 -15.97 -38.93 -2.77
N ASP A 115 -16.61 -38.13 -3.62
CA ASP A 115 -17.03 -38.54 -4.98
C ASP A 115 -15.94 -38.34 -6.05
N ASN A 116 -14.83 -37.68 -5.68
CA ASN A 116 -13.76 -37.23 -6.57
C ASN A 116 -14.23 -36.25 -7.67
N GLU A 117 -15.14 -35.34 -7.34
CA GLU A 117 -15.58 -34.21 -8.18
C GLU A 117 -14.86 -32.90 -7.86
N ASP A 118 -13.91 -32.91 -6.91
CA ASP A 118 -13.08 -31.76 -6.60
C ASP A 118 -12.35 -31.19 -7.83
N ASP A 119 -12.44 -29.87 -8.01
CA ASP A 119 -11.79 -29.17 -9.11
C ASP A 119 -10.28 -29.11 -8.93
N PHE A 120 -9.54 -29.39 -10.00
CA PHE A 120 -8.11 -29.13 -10.09
C PHE A 120 -7.67 -29.10 -11.55
N MET A 121 -6.52 -28.47 -11.82
CA MET A 121 -5.88 -28.54 -13.13
C MET A 121 -4.44 -29.02 -13.01
N ASN A 122 -4.03 -29.86 -13.95
CA ASN A 122 -2.68 -30.41 -14.05
C ASN A 122 -2.01 -29.85 -15.31
N SER A 123 -0.71 -29.56 -15.27
CA SER A 123 0.04 -29.21 -16.47
C SER A 123 -0.04 -30.31 -17.54
N GLU A 124 -0.20 -29.94 -18.81
CA GLU A 124 -0.10 -30.88 -19.94
C GLU A 124 1.35 -31.00 -20.48
N GLY A 125 2.22 -30.06 -20.09
CA GLY A 125 3.66 -30.04 -20.38
C GLY A 125 4.52 -30.94 -19.48
N GLY A 126 5.81 -31.02 -19.81
CA GLY A 126 6.83 -31.77 -19.05
C GLY A 126 7.28 -31.06 -17.77
N ALA A 127 8.54 -31.27 -17.36
CA ALA A 127 9.11 -30.54 -16.23
C ALA A 127 9.01 -29.02 -16.45
N LEU A 128 8.45 -28.29 -15.47
CA LEU A 128 8.37 -26.83 -15.57
C LEU A 128 9.75 -26.19 -15.37
N LEU A 129 10.57 -26.78 -14.49
CA LEU A 129 11.93 -26.34 -14.19
C LEU A 129 12.94 -27.32 -14.80
N SER A 130 14.12 -26.82 -15.15
CA SER A 130 15.21 -27.62 -15.73
C SER A 130 15.76 -28.71 -14.78
N SER A 131 15.72 -28.45 -13.47
CA SER A 131 16.04 -29.42 -12.41
C SER A 131 15.17 -29.16 -11.17
N GLY A 132 15.08 -30.14 -10.27
CA GLY A 132 14.26 -30.00 -9.07
C GLY A 132 14.84 -29.10 -7.99
N ASP A 133 16.13 -28.86 -8.04
CA ASP A 133 16.86 -27.96 -7.17
C ASP A 133 17.07 -26.56 -7.77
N ALA A 134 16.67 -26.32 -9.03
CA ALA A 134 16.82 -25.02 -9.72
C ALA A 134 16.11 -23.88 -8.98
N ALA A 135 16.75 -22.72 -8.83
CA ALA A 135 16.18 -21.54 -8.16
C ALA A 135 14.78 -21.21 -8.71
N ARG A 136 13.92 -20.67 -7.86
CA ARG A 136 12.59 -20.26 -8.30
C ARG A 136 12.06 -19.04 -7.58
N THR A 137 11.24 -18.29 -8.29
CA THR A 137 10.38 -17.23 -7.74
C THR A 137 8.97 -17.45 -8.26
N VAL A 138 8.00 -17.58 -7.35
CA VAL A 138 6.60 -17.91 -7.64
C VAL A 138 5.70 -16.79 -7.15
N PHE A 139 4.81 -16.30 -8.02
CA PHE A 139 3.76 -15.36 -7.68
C PHE A 139 2.38 -15.99 -7.90
N VAL A 140 1.47 -15.77 -6.96
CA VAL A 140 0.09 -16.24 -7.02
C VAL A 140 -0.84 -15.12 -6.60
N VAL A 141 -1.75 -14.71 -7.48
CA VAL A 141 -2.88 -13.82 -7.14
C VAL A 141 -4.14 -14.67 -7.02
N ALA A 142 -4.64 -14.81 -5.80
CA ALA A 142 -5.80 -15.66 -5.52
C ALA A 142 -6.59 -15.20 -4.29
N ARG A 143 -7.80 -15.75 -4.14
CA ARG A 143 -8.58 -15.76 -2.89
C ARG A 143 -8.89 -17.20 -2.54
N HIS A 144 -8.74 -17.57 -1.28
CA HIS A 144 -9.18 -18.86 -0.75
C HIS A 144 -10.61 -18.75 -0.19
N ASN A 145 -11.51 -19.67 -0.54
CA ASN A 145 -12.94 -19.61 -0.21
C ASN A 145 -13.41 -20.72 0.76
N GLY A 146 -12.50 -21.36 1.49
CA GLY A 146 -12.83 -22.33 2.56
C GLY A 146 -12.09 -23.67 2.43
N GLY A 147 -11.84 -24.30 3.57
CA GLY A 147 -10.99 -25.49 3.71
C GLY A 147 -9.98 -25.31 4.85
N SER A 148 -9.25 -26.36 5.20
CA SER A 148 -8.10 -26.25 6.11
C SER A 148 -6.97 -25.52 5.39
N GLU A 149 -6.41 -24.45 5.97
CA GLU A 149 -5.26 -23.75 5.35
C GLU A 149 -4.06 -24.71 5.21
N SER A 150 -3.84 -25.58 6.22
CA SER A 150 -2.58 -26.31 6.40
C SER A 150 -2.24 -27.45 5.43
N SER A 151 -3.04 -27.77 4.41
CA SER A 151 -2.83 -29.00 3.60
C SER A 151 -3.02 -28.85 2.09
N PRO A 152 -4.04 -28.14 1.59
CA PRO A 152 -4.30 -28.03 0.17
C PRO A 152 -3.54 -26.82 -0.42
N ALA A 153 -3.00 -26.98 -1.63
CA ALA A 153 -2.14 -25.99 -2.26
C ALA A 153 -2.91 -25.21 -3.32
N ILE A 154 -2.70 -23.89 -3.36
CA ILE A 154 -3.20 -23.05 -4.46
C ILE A 154 -2.38 -23.37 -5.72
N PHE A 155 -1.06 -23.53 -5.55
CA PHE A 155 -0.13 -23.89 -6.59
C PHE A 155 0.89 -24.92 -6.09
N GLU A 156 1.17 -25.94 -6.90
CA GLU A 156 2.12 -27.00 -6.59
C GLU A 156 3.03 -27.33 -7.77
N LEU A 157 4.36 -27.27 -7.58
CA LEU A 157 5.31 -27.90 -8.51
C LEU A 157 5.51 -29.36 -8.16
N ASN A 158 5.70 -30.20 -9.18
CA ASN A 158 5.78 -31.65 -9.08
C ASN A 158 4.50 -32.31 -8.54
N GLY A 159 3.35 -31.64 -8.69
CA GLY A 159 2.08 -32.10 -8.12
C GLY A 159 1.52 -33.38 -8.74
N GLN A 160 1.98 -33.78 -9.93
CA GLN A 160 1.54 -35.01 -10.57
C GLN A 160 2.33 -36.26 -10.15
N ALA A 161 3.37 -36.10 -9.33
CA ALA A 161 4.17 -37.24 -8.86
C ALA A 161 3.38 -38.12 -7.88
N GLY A 162 3.27 -39.42 -8.18
CA GLY A 162 2.58 -40.40 -7.34
C GLY A 162 3.36 -40.91 -6.12
N GLY A 163 4.40 -40.19 -5.67
CA GLY A 163 5.22 -40.60 -4.54
C GLY A 163 5.92 -39.44 -3.83
N ASN A 164 6.08 -39.58 -2.50
CA ASN A 164 6.85 -38.67 -1.65
C ASN A 164 8.35 -38.81 -1.96
N THR A 165 8.84 -38.17 -3.03
CA THR A 165 10.27 -37.81 -3.06
C THR A 165 10.50 -36.88 -1.89
N THR A 166 11.40 -37.22 -0.97
CA THR A 166 11.77 -36.32 0.13
C THR A 166 12.19 -34.98 -0.45
N GLY A 167 11.59 -33.88 0.01
CA GLY A 167 11.79 -32.55 -0.55
C GLY A 167 10.97 -32.18 -1.78
N GLY A 168 10.20 -33.12 -2.34
CA GLY A 168 9.32 -32.89 -3.49
C GLY A 168 8.06 -32.14 -3.16
N GLN A 169 7.31 -31.76 -4.19
CA GLN A 169 5.99 -31.12 -4.08
C GLN A 169 6.06 -29.74 -3.43
N TYR A 170 6.64 -28.76 -4.13
CA TYR A 170 6.71 -27.36 -3.69
C TYR A 170 5.31 -26.77 -3.71
N ARG A 171 4.69 -26.70 -2.53
CA ARG A 171 3.30 -26.29 -2.36
C ARG A 171 3.23 -24.92 -1.72
N VAL A 172 2.59 -23.99 -2.44
CA VAL A 172 2.20 -22.68 -1.95
C VAL A 172 0.79 -22.79 -1.37
N THR A 173 0.66 -22.50 -0.08
CA THR A 173 -0.57 -22.72 0.71
C THR A 173 -1.20 -21.41 1.18
N PRO A 174 -2.50 -21.39 1.55
CA PRO A 174 -3.21 -20.19 1.98
C PRO A 174 -2.64 -19.50 3.24
N GLU A 175 -1.98 -20.24 4.13
CA GLU A 175 -1.23 -19.69 5.28
C GLU A 175 0.10 -19.05 4.86
N VAL A 176 0.28 -18.79 3.57
CA VAL A 176 1.52 -18.31 2.96
C VAL A 176 2.69 -19.23 3.29
N GLY A 177 2.44 -20.52 3.49
CA GLY A 177 3.44 -21.51 3.82
C GLY A 177 4.03 -22.18 2.58
N LEU A 178 5.34 -22.42 2.59
CA LEU A 178 5.96 -23.39 1.70
C LEU A 178 5.91 -24.76 2.38
N ARG A 179 5.30 -25.75 1.72
CA ARG A 179 5.34 -27.14 2.15
C ARG A 179 5.99 -28.00 1.09
N VAL A 180 6.82 -28.95 1.54
CA VAL A 180 7.40 -30.02 0.72
C VAL A 180 7.20 -31.37 1.43
N SER A 181 7.45 -32.46 0.74
CA SER A 181 7.47 -33.79 1.35
C SER A 181 8.57 -33.86 2.43
N GLY A 182 8.18 -33.99 3.70
CA GLY A 182 9.11 -34.09 4.83
C GLY A 182 9.58 -32.75 5.41
N GLY A 183 9.13 -31.59 4.89
CA GLY A 183 9.53 -30.29 5.42
C GLY A 183 8.56 -29.16 5.10
N TYR A 184 8.79 -28.02 5.74
CA TYR A 184 7.97 -26.83 5.56
C TYR A 184 8.69 -25.58 6.07
N ARG A 185 8.21 -24.43 5.62
CA ARG A 185 8.47 -23.13 6.23
C ARG A 185 7.18 -22.34 6.30
N LEU A 186 6.83 -21.93 7.51
CA LEU A 186 5.64 -21.15 7.81
C LEU A 186 6.04 -19.72 8.16
N TYR A 187 5.14 -18.78 7.91
CA TYR A 187 5.39 -17.36 8.07
C TYR A 187 4.32 -16.70 8.93
N ASN A 188 4.55 -15.45 9.33
CA ASN A 188 3.61 -14.65 10.12
C ASN A 188 2.53 -13.96 9.25
N GLY A 189 1.95 -14.68 8.29
CA GLY A 189 0.90 -14.17 7.39
C GLY A 189 -0.15 -15.23 7.05
N SER A 190 -1.33 -14.79 6.61
CA SER A 190 -2.37 -15.63 6.00
C SER A 190 -3.11 -14.81 4.96
N MET A 191 -3.55 -15.46 3.87
CA MET A 191 -4.39 -14.83 2.86
C MET A 191 -5.76 -14.41 3.43
N GLY A 192 -6.23 -15.08 4.48
CA GLY A 192 -7.62 -15.01 4.92
C GLY A 192 -8.58 -15.60 3.87
N THR A 193 -9.90 -15.45 4.09
CA THR A 193 -10.92 -16.10 3.24
C THR A 193 -11.77 -15.13 2.42
N SER A 194 -11.54 -13.83 2.52
CA SER A 194 -12.48 -12.81 2.01
C SER A 194 -11.93 -11.98 0.84
N ASN A 195 -10.61 -11.79 0.80
CA ASN A 195 -9.96 -10.86 -0.13
C ASN A 195 -9.02 -11.60 -1.08
N PHE A 196 -8.87 -11.06 -2.29
CA PHE A 196 -7.77 -11.44 -3.16
C PHE A 196 -6.46 -10.89 -2.61
N ARG A 197 -5.43 -11.73 -2.61
CA ARG A 197 -4.09 -11.42 -2.12
C ARG A 197 -3.05 -11.91 -3.11
N MET A 198 -1.87 -11.34 -3.05
CA MET A 198 -0.70 -11.76 -3.80
C MET A 198 0.30 -12.45 -2.87
N ILE A 199 0.62 -13.71 -3.13
CA ILE A 199 1.75 -14.40 -2.50
C ILE A 199 2.93 -14.32 -3.46
N SER A 200 4.09 -13.88 -2.96
CA SER A 200 5.39 -14.05 -3.63
C SER A 200 6.23 -15.02 -2.79
N MET A 201 6.88 -16.01 -3.41
CA MET A 201 7.82 -16.90 -2.71
C MET A 201 9.08 -17.12 -3.54
N GLN A 202 10.24 -17.00 -2.91
CA GLN A 202 11.54 -17.10 -3.55
C GLN A 202 12.37 -18.16 -2.85
N THR A 203 12.94 -19.10 -3.61
CA THR A 203 13.83 -20.14 -3.09
C THR A 203 15.11 -20.19 -3.93
N PRO A 204 16.29 -19.90 -3.34
CA PRO A 204 17.55 -19.78 -4.07
C PRO A 204 18.08 -21.13 -4.56
N ALA A 205 18.96 -21.10 -5.58
CA ALA A 205 19.75 -22.26 -6.00
C ALA A 205 21.07 -22.30 -5.21
N THR A 206 21.00 -22.71 -3.94
CA THR A 206 22.21 -23.02 -3.17
C THR A 206 22.47 -24.53 -3.21
N PRO A 207 23.72 -24.99 -2.95
CA PRO A 207 24.01 -26.41 -2.74
C PRO A 207 23.13 -27.07 -1.67
N ASP A 208 22.62 -26.25 -0.76
CA ASP A 208 21.76 -26.61 0.36
C ASP A 208 20.31 -26.15 0.13
N ASN A 209 19.84 -26.02 -1.12
CA ASN A 209 18.49 -25.59 -1.49
C ASN A 209 17.43 -26.21 -0.57
N ASP A 210 17.00 -25.47 0.46
CA ASP A 210 16.24 -25.98 1.61
C ASP A 210 15.09 -25.02 1.87
N THR A 211 13.98 -25.57 2.35
CA THR A 211 12.84 -24.80 2.88
C THR A 211 13.27 -23.64 3.78
N ALA A 212 14.34 -23.80 4.58
CA ALA A 212 14.87 -22.79 5.49
C ALA A 212 15.46 -21.54 4.79
N LEU A 213 15.69 -21.61 3.48
CA LEU A 213 16.19 -20.51 2.66
C LEU A 213 15.08 -19.83 1.84
N THR A 214 13.86 -20.35 1.88
CA THR A 214 12.73 -19.72 1.20
C THR A 214 12.37 -18.42 1.91
N LEU A 215 12.13 -17.38 1.12
CA LEU A 215 11.55 -16.10 1.53
C LEU A 215 10.12 -15.99 0.99
N ALA A 216 9.26 -15.28 1.71
CA ALA A 216 7.88 -15.07 1.29
C ALA A 216 7.44 -13.63 1.53
N TRP A 217 6.58 -13.15 0.64
CA TRP A 217 5.91 -11.87 0.75
C TRP A 217 4.40 -12.08 0.60
N LEU A 218 3.63 -11.25 1.29
CA LEU A 218 2.18 -11.15 1.13
C LEU A 218 1.84 -9.72 0.75
N ASP A 219 1.28 -9.54 -0.43
CA ASP A 219 1.05 -8.27 -1.11
C ASP A 219 2.28 -7.35 -1.14
N GLY A 220 3.45 -7.91 -1.42
CA GLY A 220 4.72 -7.18 -1.49
C GLY A 220 5.37 -6.90 -0.13
N ILE A 221 4.74 -7.32 0.98
CA ILE A 221 5.29 -7.19 2.33
C ILE A 221 6.05 -8.46 2.71
N GLU A 222 7.34 -8.34 3.03
CA GLU A 222 8.17 -9.48 3.43
C GLU A 222 7.69 -10.05 4.77
N LEU A 223 7.57 -11.37 4.83
CA LEU A 223 7.11 -12.07 6.02
C LEU A 223 8.29 -12.68 6.79
N SER A 224 8.17 -12.69 8.12
CA SER A 224 9.09 -13.38 9.01
C SER A 224 8.68 -14.84 9.17
N ALA A 225 9.65 -15.75 9.10
CA ALA A 225 9.42 -17.16 9.37
C ALA A 225 9.00 -17.37 10.83
N THR A 226 7.94 -18.14 11.05
CA THR A 226 7.40 -18.46 12.38
C THR A 226 7.76 -19.87 12.83
N ASP A 227 7.84 -20.80 11.88
CA ASP A 227 8.24 -22.19 12.12
C ASP A 227 8.91 -22.77 10.86
N THR A 228 9.84 -23.70 11.04
CA THR A 228 10.57 -24.34 9.93
C THR A 228 10.96 -25.76 10.30
N LEU A 229 10.52 -26.71 9.48
CA LEU A 229 11.10 -28.04 9.40
C LEU A 229 11.98 -28.12 8.15
N SER A 230 13.28 -27.96 8.37
CA SER A 230 14.30 -27.93 7.31
C SER A 230 14.23 -29.20 6.46
N GLN A 231 14.21 -29.01 5.16
CA GLN A 231 14.23 -30.07 4.17
C GLN A 231 14.72 -29.51 2.84
N ALA A 232 15.65 -30.22 2.20
CA ALA A 232 16.07 -29.91 0.84
C ALA A 232 14.86 -29.84 -0.09
N VAL A 233 14.70 -28.76 -0.85
CA VAL A 233 13.68 -28.60 -1.88
C VAL A 233 14.16 -29.30 -3.14
N ASN A 234 13.43 -30.31 -3.59
CA ASN A 234 13.74 -31.03 -4.82
C ASN A 234 12.44 -31.36 -5.55
N THR A 235 11.95 -30.41 -6.34
CA THR A 235 10.75 -30.58 -7.14
C THR A 235 11.07 -31.47 -8.33
N GLY A 236 10.69 -32.74 -8.28
CA GLY A 236 10.85 -33.63 -9.44
C GLY A 236 10.27 -33.07 -10.75
N THR A 237 10.42 -33.79 -11.85
CA THR A 237 10.07 -33.31 -13.19
C THR A 237 8.60 -33.50 -13.58
N SER A 238 7.69 -33.77 -12.63
CA SER A 238 6.28 -34.13 -12.91
C SER A 238 5.34 -32.93 -13.01
N GLY A 239 5.77 -31.88 -13.73
CA GLY A 239 4.92 -30.73 -14.06
C GLY A 239 4.43 -29.93 -12.85
N TYR A 240 3.24 -29.34 -12.95
CA TYR A 240 2.60 -28.59 -11.85
C TYR A 240 1.10 -28.90 -11.74
N ARG A 241 0.50 -28.45 -10.63
CA ARG A 241 -0.94 -28.56 -10.34
C ARG A 241 -1.47 -27.26 -9.74
N LEU A 242 -2.71 -26.93 -10.10
CA LEU A 242 -3.51 -25.83 -9.55
C LEU A 242 -4.61 -26.39 -8.66
N ALA A 243 -4.82 -25.74 -7.51
CA ALA A 243 -5.84 -26.07 -6.51
C ALA A 243 -5.83 -27.52 -6.01
N GLY A 244 -4.63 -28.10 -5.83
CA GLY A 244 -4.45 -29.53 -5.58
C GLY A 244 -4.18 -29.94 -4.14
N GLY A 245 -4.44 -31.22 -3.85
CA GLY A 245 -4.10 -31.89 -2.59
C GLY A 245 -2.85 -32.78 -2.62
N THR A 246 -2.55 -33.42 -1.48
CA THR A 246 -1.36 -34.27 -1.32
C THR A 246 -1.41 -35.54 -2.18
N GLY A 247 -0.55 -35.62 -3.21
CA GLY A 247 -0.22 -36.86 -3.94
C GLY A 247 -0.97 -37.07 -5.26
N ALA A 248 -0.92 -38.29 -5.81
CA ALA A 248 -1.58 -38.63 -7.09
C ALA A 248 -3.10 -38.78 -7.01
N ASN A 249 -3.67 -38.86 -5.81
CA ASN A 249 -5.13 -38.85 -5.61
C ASN A 249 -5.56 -37.43 -5.18
N PRO A 250 -6.65 -36.89 -5.75
CA PRO A 250 -7.09 -35.51 -5.55
C PRO A 250 -7.66 -35.22 -4.16
N GLY A 251 -7.58 -36.16 -3.20
CA GLY A 251 -8.04 -35.92 -1.84
C GLY A 251 -7.34 -34.69 -1.25
N GLY A 252 -8.13 -33.67 -0.93
CA GLY A 252 -7.63 -32.42 -0.36
C GLY A 252 -7.33 -31.33 -1.37
N SER A 253 -8.12 -31.16 -2.44
CA SER A 253 -8.12 -29.93 -3.25
C SER A 253 -8.55 -28.71 -2.41
N ILE A 254 -8.51 -27.52 -2.99
CA ILE A 254 -8.90 -26.27 -2.31
C ILE A 254 -9.99 -25.55 -3.07
N SER A 255 -10.94 -24.94 -2.33
CA SER A 255 -11.82 -23.94 -2.92
C SER A 255 -11.08 -22.62 -3.06
N ALA A 256 -10.73 -22.21 -4.27
CA ALA A 256 -9.97 -20.99 -4.52
C ALA A 256 -10.35 -20.31 -5.83
N ASP A 257 -10.33 -19.00 -5.83
CA ASP A 257 -10.40 -18.20 -7.05
C ASP A 257 -8.98 -17.77 -7.42
N ILE A 258 -8.48 -18.19 -8.59
CA ILE A 258 -7.12 -17.89 -9.05
C ILE A 258 -7.19 -16.92 -10.23
N ALA A 259 -6.52 -15.78 -10.09
CA ALA A 259 -6.50 -14.73 -11.11
C ALA A 259 -5.25 -14.83 -12.02
N GLU A 260 -4.07 -15.03 -11.43
CA GLU A 260 -2.81 -15.08 -12.16
C GLU A 260 -1.72 -15.85 -11.39
N ILE A 261 -0.91 -16.61 -12.13
CA ILE A 261 0.24 -17.36 -11.62
C ILE A 261 1.45 -17.09 -12.52
N ILE A 262 2.58 -16.75 -11.89
CA ILE A 262 3.85 -16.46 -12.57
C ILE A 262 4.95 -17.28 -11.89
N VAL A 263 5.78 -17.96 -12.68
CA VAL A 263 6.92 -18.75 -12.17
C VAL A 263 8.18 -18.45 -12.96
N TYR A 264 9.23 -18.05 -12.26
CA TYR A 264 10.58 -17.88 -12.78
C TYR A 264 11.47 -19.04 -12.33
N GLU A 265 12.38 -19.50 -13.19
CA GLU A 265 13.50 -20.38 -12.83
C GLU A 265 14.74 -19.55 -12.48
N SER A 266 14.55 -18.61 -11.57
CA SER A 266 15.60 -17.77 -11.03
C SER A 266 15.20 -17.24 -9.66
N GLU A 267 16.22 -16.89 -8.90
CA GLU A 267 16.09 -16.00 -7.77
C GLU A 267 16.02 -14.57 -8.33
N LEU A 268 14.86 -13.93 -8.29
CA LEU A 268 14.75 -12.55 -8.77
C LEU A 268 15.50 -11.59 -7.82
N SER A 269 16.04 -10.52 -8.39
CA SER A 269 16.53 -9.41 -7.57
C SER A 269 15.35 -8.73 -6.86
N ASP A 270 15.61 -8.02 -5.76
CA ASP A 270 14.54 -7.26 -5.07
C ASP A 270 13.84 -6.25 -5.98
N VAL A 271 14.58 -5.65 -6.91
CA VAL A 271 14.06 -4.69 -7.90
C VAL A 271 13.13 -5.40 -8.88
N ASP A 272 13.54 -6.54 -9.43
CA ASP A 272 12.74 -7.29 -10.41
C ASP A 272 11.50 -7.90 -9.76
N ARG A 273 11.64 -8.45 -8.55
CA ARG A 273 10.51 -8.96 -7.75
C ARG A 273 9.51 -7.84 -7.48
N ALA A 274 9.97 -6.69 -6.98
CA ALA A 274 9.11 -5.53 -6.73
C ALA A 274 8.42 -5.02 -8.01
N ALA A 275 9.08 -5.10 -9.17
CA ALA A 275 8.46 -4.74 -10.45
C ALA A 275 7.31 -5.69 -10.82
N VAL A 276 7.46 -7.00 -10.62
CA VAL A 276 6.39 -8.00 -10.83
C VAL A 276 5.25 -7.80 -9.82
N GLU A 277 5.58 -7.53 -8.56
CA GLU A 277 4.60 -7.23 -7.52
C GLU A 277 3.79 -5.97 -7.82
N SER A 278 4.46 -4.91 -8.30
CA SER A 278 3.83 -3.67 -8.75
C SER A 278 2.93 -3.89 -9.98
N TYR A 279 3.37 -4.73 -10.92
CA TYR A 279 2.56 -5.14 -12.05
C TYR A 279 1.25 -5.80 -11.60
N LEU A 280 1.33 -6.79 -10.69
CA LEU A 280 0.17 -7.52 -10.19
C LEU A 280 -0.74 -6.64 -9.33
N SER A 281 -0.18 -5.87 -8.39
CA SER A 281 -0.96 -4.98 -7.52
C SER A 281 -1.66 -3.89 -8.31
N THR A 282 -1.03 -3.33 -9.34
CA THR A 282 -1.64 -2.34 -10.24
C THR A 282 -2.74 -2.96 -11.09
N LYS A 283 -2.45 -4.10 -11.75
CA LYS A 283 -3.42 -4.79 -12.62
C LYS A 283 -4.69 -5.14 -11.86
N TYR A 284 -4.53 -5.70 -10.67
CA TYR A 284 -5.63 -6.22 -9.87
C TYR A 284 -6.16 -5.25 -8.82
N ARG A 285 -5.57 -4.05 -8.68
CA ARG A 285 -5.86 -3.08 -7.62
C ARG A 285 -5.90 -3.75 -6.24
N LEU A 286 -4.88 -4.53 -5.94
CA LEU A 286 -4.77 -5.23 -4.66
C LEU A 286 -4.48 -4.20 -3.57
N ASN A 287 -5.23 -4.27 -2.47
CA ASN A 287 -4.90 -3.55 -1.25
C ASN A 287 -3.66 -4.23 -0.63
N THR A 288 -2.48 -3.85 -1.11
CA THR A 288 -1.21 -4.16 -0.46
C THR A 288 -1.26 -3.46 0.89
N GLN A 289 -1.61 -4.17 1.98
CA GLN A 289 -1.72 -3.58 3.31
C GLN A 289 -0.39 -2.92 3.67
N ALA A 290 -0.30 -1.60 3.50
CA ALA A 290 0.91 -0.84 3.78
C ALA A 290 1.12 -0.64 5.29
N ILE A 291 0.08 -0.88 6.10
CA ILE A 291 0.09 -0.79 7.56
C ILE A 291 0.57 -2.13 8.13
N ASP A 292 1.84 -2.17 8.54
CA ASP A 292 2.58 -3.41 8.88
C ASP A 292 2.13 -4.13 10.16
N ASN A 293 1.16 -3.60 10.94
CA ASN A 293 0.80 -4.22 12.22
C ASN A 293 -0.63 -3.91 12.70
N PRO A 294 -1.60 -4.86 12.60
CA PRO A 294 -2.95 -4.67 13.14
C PRO A 294 -3.00 -4.55 14.69
N ALA A 295 -1.87 -4.71 15.39
CA ALA A 295 -1.78 -4.51 16.84
C ALA A 295 -1.44 -3.07 17.27
N LYS A 296 -0.88 -2.22 16.38
CA LYS A 296 -0.60 -0.81 16.69
C LYS A 296 -1.76 0.07 16.21
N PRO A 297 -2.28 1.01 17.03
CA PRO A 297 -3.17 2.03 16.51
C PRO A 297 -2.45 2.91 15.48
N VAL A 298 -3.20 3.47 14.53
CA VAL A 298 -2.67 4.38 13.52
C VAL A 298 -2.72 5.82 14.03
N LYS A 299 -1.69 6.63 13.76
CA LYS A 299 -1.71 8.07 14.00
C LYS A 299 -1.62 8.81 12.67
N VAL A 300 -2.69 9.51 12.33
CA VAL A 300 -2.88 10.15 11.02
C VAL A 300 -2.49 11.61 11.09
N PHE A 301 -1.69 12.06 10.13
CA PHE A 301 -1.27 13.46 9.98
C PHE A 301 -1.63 13.99 8.61
N PHE A 302 -2.06 15.24 8.55
CA PHE A 302 -2.44 15.91 7.31
C PHE A 302 -1.31 16.82 6.83
N LEU A 303 -1.04 16.79 5.53
CA LEU A 303 -0.05 17.64 4.87
C LEU A 303 -0.76 18.43 3.76
N GLY A 304 -0.79 19.75 3.89
CA GLY A 304 -1.47 20.66 2.97
C GLY A 304 -0.59 21.82 2.50
N GLY A 305 -0.88 22.36 1.32
CA GLY A 305 -0.26 23.60 0.85
C GLY A 305 0.08 23.60 -0.64
N GLN A 306 1.20 24.25 -0.97
CA GLN A 306 1.65 24.44 -2.36
C GLN A 306 2.97 23.74 -2.68
N SER A 307 3.72 24.24 -3.67
CA SER A 307 4.88 23.55 -4.26
C SER A 307 5.98 23.15 -3.27
N ASN A 308 6.17 23.89 -2.18
CA ASN A 308 7.11 23.51 -1.13
C ASN A 308 6.61 22.38 -0.21
N MET A 309 5.28 22.21 -0.05
CA MET A 309 4.68 20.99 0.54
C MET A 309 4.67 19.83 -0.45
N VAL A 310 4.37 20.09 -1.73
CA VAL A 310 4.43 19.08 -2.81
C VAL A 310 5.81 18.44 -2.82
N GLY A 311 6.87 19.24 -2.70
CA GLY A 311 8.23 18.74 -2.60
C GLY A 311 8.94 18.66 -3.93
N GLN A 312 10.13 19.24 -3.99
CA GLN A 312 10.98 19.20 -5.18
C GLN A 312 12.45 18.89 -4.85
N GLY A 313 12.69 18.21 -3.72
CA GLY A 313 14.00 17.65 -3.41
C GLY A 313 14.28 16.48 -4.36
N ALA A 314 15.49 16.35 -4.87
CA ALA A 314 15.83 15.30 -5.82
C ALA A 314 16.22 14.00 -5.10
N ASN A 315 15.59 12.87 -5.45
CA ASN A 315 15.90 11.56 -4.84
C ASN A 315 17.39 11.21 -4.96
N ALA A 316 18.05 11.64 -6.04
CA ALA A 316 19.48 11.42 -6.27
C ALA A 316 20.37 11.97 -5.13
N ASP A 317 19.94 13.04 -4.46
CA ASP A 317 20.71 13.69 -3.40
C ASP A 317 20.65 12.93 -2.08
N LEU A 318 19.66 12.04 -1.88
CA LEU A 318 19.47 11.30 -0.62
C LEU A 318 20.64 10.38 -0.30
N SER A 319 21.29 9.82 -1.32
CA SER A 319 22.49 8.99 -1.16
C SER A 319 23.62 9.70 -0.42
N THR A 320 23.64 11.03 -0.42
CA THR A 320 24.64 11.87 0.25
C THR A 320 24.07 12.59 1.46
N LEU A 321 22.87 13.19 1.33
CA LEU A 321 22.29 14.04 2.36
C LEU A 321 21.61 13.26 3.49
N ALA A 322 20.92 12.16 3.16
CA ALA A 322 20.17 11.36 4.13
C ALA A 322 20.09 9.89 3.68
N PRO A 323 21.20 9.12 3.75
CA PRO A 323 21.25 7.76 3.22
C PRO A 323 20.24 6.82 3.89
N THR A 324 19.89 7.06 5.15
CA THR A 324 18.90 6.29 5.92
C THR A 324 17.46 6.51 5.45
N LEU A 325 17.20 7.60 4.72
CA LEU A 325 15.91 7.91 4.12
C LEU A 325 15.84 7.52 2.64
N ASN A 326 16.94 7.00 2.08
CA ASN A 326 17.04 6.58 0.68
C ASN A 326 16.50 5.15 0.48
N GLY A 327 15.28 4.91 0.96
CA GLY A 327 14.63 3.61 0.98
C GLY A 327 13.25 3.68 1.62
N THR A 328 12.58 2.53 1.68
CA THR A 328 11.24 2.43 2.27
C THR A 328 11.30 2.51 3.79
N GLN A 329 10.40 3.30 4.40
CA GLN A 329 10.16 3.39 5.84
C GLN A 329 8.99 2.47 6.20
N GLY A 330 9.25 1.34 6.86
CA GLY A 330 8.20 0.32 7.13
C GLY A 330 7.13 0.78 8.13
N ASP A 331 7.47 1.67 9.04
CA ASP A 331 6.60 2.19 10.11
C ASP A 331 5.88 3.50 9.75
N VAL A 332 5.97 3.92 8.49
CA VAL A 332 5.24 5.08 7.97
C VAL A 332 4.54 4.72 6.66
N VAL A 333 3.27 5.06 6.56
CA VAL A 333 2.52 5.02 5.30
C VAL A 333 2.12 6.41 4.84
N ILE A 334 1.85 6.53 3.55
CA ILE A 334 1.39 7.76 2.92
C ILE A 334 0.25 7.48 1.95
N TRP A 335 -0.74 8.35 2.00
CA TRP A 335 -1.76 8.56 0.98
C TRP A 335 -1.44 9.91 0.33
N HIS A 336 -0.97 9.90 -0.91
CA HIS A 336 -0.50 11.11 -1.58
C HIS A 336 -1.34 11.39 -2.82
N ASN A 337 -1.95 12.58 -2.85
CA ASN A 337 -2.57 13.15 -4.04
C ASN A 337 -1.72 14.35 -4.50
N GLY A 338 -0.89 14.10 -5.52
CA GLY A 338 0.07 15.09 -6.05
C GLY A 338 -0.53 16.04 -7.08
N ASP A 339 0.29 16.98 -7.54
CA ASP A 339 -0.03 17.99 -8.58
C ASP A 339 -0.71 17.36 -9.81
N ASP A 340 -1.93 17.83 -10.15
CA ASP A 340 -2.72 17.38 -11.31
C ASP A 340 -2.88 15.84 -11.40
N ASN A 341 -2.95 15.17 -10.24
CA ASN A 341 -2.95 13.71 -10.11
C ASN A 341 -1.74 12.98 -10.73
N SER A 342 -0.67 13.70 -11.10
CA SER A 342 0.45 13.15 -11.87
C SER A 342 1.40 12.26 -11.06
N ASN A 343 1.45 12.44 -9.74
CA ASN A 343 2.17 11.59 -8.80
C ASN A 343 1.27 11.29 -7.59
N THR A 344 0.35 10.33 -7.77
CA THR A 344 -0.69 9.99 -6.80
C THR A 344 -0.62 8.51 -6.45
N THR A 345 -0.86 8.18 -5.18
CA THR A 345 -0.94 6.79 -4.73
C THR A 345 -2.35 6.24 -4.91
N SER A 346 -2.46 4.97 -5.27
CA SER A 346 -3.74 4.27 -5.34
C SER A 346 -4.04 3.60 -4.00
N GLY A 347 -4.19 4.43 -2.95
CA GLY A 347 -4.37 3.99 -1.57
C GLY A 347 -3.16 4.28 -0.67
N TRP A 348 -3.13 3.62 0.50
CA TRP A 348 -2.00 3.66 1.42
C TRP A 348 -0.81 2.89 0.83
N VAL A 349 0.36 3.52 0.78
CA VAL A 349 1.64 2.87 0.43
C VAL A 349 2.68 3.18 1.52
N LYS A 350 3.71 2.34 1.65
CA LYS A 350 4.82 2.66 2.55
C LYS A 350 5.54 3.91 2.09
N LEU A 351 5.92 4.75 3.03
CA LEU A 351 6.65 5.96 2.72
C LEU A 351 8.04 5.62 2.18
N ALA A 352 8.35 6.14 1.00
CA ALA A 352 9.64 6.04 0.36
C ALA A 352 9.89 7.32 -0.46
N PRO A 353 11.14 7.60 -0.89
CA PRO A 353 11.39 8.67 -1.85
C PRO A 353 10.55 8.51 -3.12
N GLY A 354 10.23 9.63 -3.78
CA GLY A 354 9.37 9.63 -4.98
C GLY A 354 7.94 10.11 -4.74
N GLN A 355 7.61 10.63 -3.55
CA GLN A 355 6.32 11.23 -3.23
C GLN A 355 6.34 12.77 -3.29
N GLY A 356 7.26 13.33 -4.08
CA GLY A 356 7.33 14.75 -4.40
C GLY A 356 6.49 15.14 -5.61
N ARG A 357 6.88 16.21 -6.30
CA ARG A 357 6.27 16.67 -7.56
C ARG A 357 6.28 15.60 -8.67
N SER A 358 7.27 14.72 -8.66
CA SER A 358 7.38 13.57 -9.56
C SER A 358 7.93 12.36 -8.80
N GLY A 359 7.86 11.17 -9.42
CA GLY A 359 8.47 9.96 -8.87
C GLY A 359 10.00 10.03 -8.65
N SER A 360 10.66 11.08 -9.16
CA SER A 360 12.09 11.34 -8.95
C SER A 360 12.38 12.36 -7.84
N GLU A 361 11.34 12.89 -7.20
CA GLU A 361 11.43 13.94 -6.20
C GLU A 361 10.77 13.52 -4.87
N PHE A 362 11.13 14.22 -3.79
CA PHE A 362 10.55 14.08 -2.46
C PHE A 362 10.24 15.46 -1.87
N GLY A 363 9.36 15.49 -0.88
CA GLY A 363 9.04 16.68 -0.08
C GLY A 363 9.33 16.52 1.41
N PRO A 364 8.74 17.36 2.26
CA PRO A 364 9.02 17.31 3.69
C PRO A 364 8.47 16.03 4.34
N GLU A 365 7.55 15.31 3.67
CA GLU A 365 6.96 14.08 4.17
C GLU A 365 8.00 13.03 4.56
N LEU A 366 9.14 12.98 3.87
CA LEU A 366 10.13 11.93 4.03
C LEU A 366 10.82 12.01 5.40
N ALA A 367 11.34 13.19 5.75
CA ALA A 367 11.99 13.41 7.04
C ALA A 367 10.96 13.56 8.18
N LEU A 368 9.81 14.19 7.89
CA LEU A 368 8.70 14.33 8.84
C LEU A 368 8.18 12.97 9.30
N GLY A 369 7.90 12.07 8.35
CA GLY A 369 7.39 10.72 8.64
C GLY A 369 8.34 9.94 9.55
N ARG A 370 9.64 9.95 9.24
CA ARG A 370 10.66 9.29 10.07
C ARG A 370 10.67 9.83 11.50
N ALA A 371 10.73 11.15 11.64
CA ALA A 371 10.81 11.80 12.94
C ALA A 371 9.56 11.55 13.80
N LEU A 372 8.37 11.53 13.19
CA LEU A 372 7.13 11.17 13.87
C LEU A 372 7.11 9.69 14.29
N ALA A 373 7.59 8.78 13.45
CA ALA A 373 7.65 7.36 13.79
C ALA A 373 8.63 7.08 14.94
N ASP A 374 9.75 7.80 14.99
CA ASP A 374 10.70 7.73 16.10
C ASP A 374 10.08 8.25 17.41
N ALA A 375 9.25 9.28 17.33
CA ALA A 375 8.58 9.87 18.49
C ALA A 375 7.38 9.04 19.00
N TYR A 376 6.72 8.29 18.11
CA TYR A 376 5.57 7.45 18.43
C TYR A 376 5.82 5.98 18.06
N PRO A 377 6.77 5.28 18.70
CA PRO A 377 7.14 3.91 18.35
C PRO A 377 6.01 2.89 18.54
N ASP A 378 4.99 3.23 19.34
CA ASP A 378 3.81 2.39 19.59
C ASP A 378 2.67 2.60 18.58
N TYR A 379 2.83 3.56 17.65
CA TYR A 379 1.88 3.82 16.58
C TYR A 379 2.45 3.40 15.22
N GLN A 380 1.57 3.14 14.26
CA GLN A 380 1.91 3.29 12.84
C GLN A 380 1.63 4.74 12.43
N ILE A 381 2.59 5.40 11.79
CA ILE A 381 2.37 6.75 11.27
C ILE A 381 1.71 6.66 9.89
N ALA A 382 0.68 7.48 9.67
CA ALA A 382 -0.01 7.60 8.41
C ALA A 382 -0.08 9.07 7.98
N LEU A 383 0.38 9.38 6.77
CA LEU A 383 0.40 10.73 6.22
C LEU A 383 -0.63 10.88 5.11
N VAL A 384 -1.58 11.79 5.22
CA VAL A 384 -2.47 12.18 4.12
C VAL A 384 -1.95 13.49 3.53
N LYS A 385 -1.38 13.43 2.33
CA LYS A 385 -0.78 14.57 1.66
C LYS A 385 -1.61 15.00 0.46
N HIS A 386 -2.09 16.23 0.49
CA HIS A 386 -2.74 16.90 -0.63
C HIS A 386 -2.12 18.29 -0.78
N ALA A 387 -1.31 18.50 -1.82
CA ALA A 387 -0.69 19.80 -2.06
C ALA A 387 -0.61 20.05 -3.55
N VAL A 388 -0.78 21.31 -3.96
CA VAL A 388 -0.79 21.69 -5.37
C VAL A 388 0.02 22.96 -5.60
N GLY A 389 0.99 22.90 -6.51
CA GLY A 389 1.94 23.95 -6.84
C GLY A 389 1.28 25.23 -7.35
N GLY A 390 1.76 26.37 -6.84
CA GLY A 390 1.33 27.70 -7.31
C GLY A 390 -0.06 28.11 -6.85
N THR A 391 -0.61 27.47 -5.83
CA THR A 391 -1.99 27.69 -5.35
C THR A 391 -2.06 28.71 -4.22
N ASN A 392 -3.22 29.36 -4.08
CA ASN A 392 -3.46 30.42 -3.11
C ASN A 392 -4.48 30.04 -2.04
N LEU A 393 -4.35 30.68 -0.89
CA LEU A 393 -5.28 30.50 0.22
C LEU A 393 -6.59 31.26 0.01
N ASP A 394 -6.54 32.42 -0.64
CA ASP A 394 -7.70 33.30 -0.84
C ASP A 394 -8.89 32.66 -1.58
N VAL A 395 -8.65 31.79 -2.56
CA VAL A 395 -9.69 31.16 -3.39
C VAL A 395 -9.61 29.63 -3.37
N GLU A 396 -8.43 29.05 -3.57
CA GLU A 396 -8.31 27.62 -3.89
C GLU A 396 -8.39 26.74 -2.64
N TRP A 397 -7.79 27.21 -1.53
CA TRP A 397 -7.84 26.57 -0.21
C TRP A 397 -8.85 27.20 0.75
N ASN A 398 -9.59 28.21 0.32
CA ASN A 398 -10.54 28.92 1.19
C ASN A 398 -11.75 28.03 1.54
N PRO A 399 -11.95 27.65 2.81
CA PRO A 399 -13.08 26.79 3.22
C PRO A 399 -14.44 27.51 3.18
N ASN A 400 -14.43 28.84 3.19
CA ASN A 400 -15.62 29.70 3.13
C ASN A 400 -15.91 30.19 1.69
N GLY A 401 -15.06 29.84 0.73
CA GLY A 401 -15.16 30.20 -0.69
C GLY A 401 -15.42 28.99 -1.60
N PRO A 402 -15.13 29.12 -2.92
CA PRO A 402 -15.23 27.99 -3.85
C PRO A 402 -14.33 26.81 -3.48
N GLY A 403 -13.16 27.07 -2.90
CA GLY A 403 -12.31 26.08 -2.22
C GLY A 403 -12.10 24.74 -2.94
N PRO A 404 -11.79 24.68 -4.25
CA PRO A 404 -11.64 23.41 -4.95
C PRO A 404 -10.53 22.51 -4.37
N LEU A 405 -9.43 23.08 -3.90
CA LEU A 405 -8.34 22.30 -3.29
C LEU A 405 -8.63 21.94 -1.84
N TYR A 406 -9.31 22.81 -1.10
CA TYR A 406 -9.81 22.45 0.21
C TYR A 406 -10.79 21.26 0.11
N SER A 407 -11.73 21.30 -0.83
CA SER A 407 -12.67 20.21 -1.10
C SER A 407 -11.95 18.93 -1.53
N GLY A 408 -10.96 19.04 -2.40
CA GLY A 408 -10.12 17.90 -2.82
C GLY A 408 -9.29 17.31 -1.66
N PHE A 409 -8.79 18.15 -0.76
CA PHE A 409 -8.11 17.71 0.45
C PHE A 409 -9.07 16.94 1.37
N LEU A 410 -10.30 17.43 1.58
CA LEU A 410 -11.31 16.71 2.34
C LEU A 410 -11.66 15.36 1.71
N GLU A 411 -11.74 15.29 0.38
CA GLU A 411 -11.94 14.02 -0.34
C GLU A 411 -10.76 13.06 -0.12
N SER A 412 -9.51 13.54 -0.18
CA SER A 412 -8.33 12.73 0.16
C SER A 412 -8.39 12.18 1.57
N VAL A 413 -8.74 13.03 2.55
CA VAL A 413 -8.88 12.63 3.96
C VAL A 413 -9.99 11.59 4.10
N SER A 414 -11.18 11.84 3.54
CA SER A 414 -12.30 10.92 3.61
C SER A 414 -11.96 9.55 3.01
N ASN A 415 -11.28 9.51 1.86
CA ASN A 415 -10.90 8.25 1.21
C ASN A 415 -9.82 7.50 2.02
N ALA A 416 -8.83 8.23 2.54
CA ALA A 416 -7.74 7.67 3.32
C ALA A 416 -8.23 7.07 4.65
N LEU A 417 -9.08 7.82 5.37
CA LEU A 417 -9.70 7.35 6.62
C LEU A 417 -10.70 6.21 6.36
N GLY A 418 -11.50 6.30 5.29
CA GLY A 418 -12.42 5.24 4.90
C GLY A 418 -11.71 3.92 4.57
N ALA A 419 -10.49 3.96 4.03
CA ALA A 419 -9.67 2.77 3.83
C ALA A 419 -9.20 2.16 5.17
N LEU A 420 -8.83 2.98 6.15
CA LEU A 420 -8.51 2.49 7.50
C LEU A 420 -9.73 1.86 8.19
N ASP A 421 -10.91 2.49 8.05
CA ASP A 421 -12.17 1.97 8.58
C ASP A 421 -12.56 0.63 7.93
N ALA A 422 -12.40 0.51 6.60
CA ALA A 422 -12.67 -0.72 5.86
C ALA A 422 -11.75 -1.87 6.30
N ASP A 423 -10.53 -1.55 6.69
CA ASP A 423 -9.55 -2.50 7.24
C ASP A 423 -9.76 -2.77 8.75
N GLY A 424 -10.74 -2.10 9.38
CA GLY A 424 -11.06 -2.25 10.81
C GLY A 424 -9.97 -1.70 11.75
N LEU A 425 -9.16 -0.76 11.27
CA LEU A 425 -8.05 -0.17 12.01
C LEU A 425 -8.54 1.03 12.84
N ASN A 426 -8.16 1.05 14.13
CA ASN A 426 -8.37 2.23 14.96
C ASN A 426 -7.31 3.30 14.64
N TYR A 427 -7.73 4.56 14.54
CA TYR A 427 -6.82 5.67 14.29
C TYR A 427 -7.15 6.91 15.13
N ASP A 428 -6.10 7.68 15.44
CA ASP A 428 -6.18 9.03 15.99
C ASP A 428 -5.70 10.04 14.95
N ILE A 429 -6.40 11.17 14.80
CA ILE A 429 -5.91 12.30 13.98
C ILE A 429 -4.98 13.15 14.85
N GLY A 430 -3.70 13.21 14.46
CA GLY A 430 -2.61 13.76 15.25
C GLY A 430 -2.33 15.24 15.03
N GLY A 431 -2.51 15.76 13.81
CA GLY A 431 -2.22 17.15 13.49
C GLY A 431 -2.21 17.46 11.99
N MET A 432 -2.03 18.74 11.65
CA MET A 432 -1.83 19.19 10.28
C MET A 432 -0.54 20.00 10.13
N PHE A 433 0.16 19.79 9.00
CA PHE A 433 1.33 20.54 8.57
C PHE A 433 0.98 21.33 7.31
N TRP A 434 1.29 22.63 7.32
CA TRP A 434 0.90 23.57 6.27
C TRP A 434 2.12 24.32 5.74
N MET A 435 2.38 24.24 4.43
CA MET A 435 3.43 25.03 3.77
C MET A 435 2.86 25.71 2.52
N GLN A 436 2.47 26.98 2.69
CA GLN A 436 1.89 27.81 1.65
C GLN A 436 1.96 29.28 2.06
N GLY A 437 1.96 30.17 1.07
CA GLY A 437 1.81 31.62 1.27
C GLY A 437 2.49 32.41 0.16
N GLU A 438 3.38 31.78 -0.60
CA GLU A 438 4.15 32.42 -1.66
C GLU A 438 3.22 32.91 -2.78
N ARG A 439 2.10 32.24 -3.05
CA ARG A 439 1.16 32.74 -4.07
C ARG A 439 0.42 34.00 -3.60
N ASP A 440 -0.03 34.02 -2.35
CA ASP A 440 -0.78 35.14 -1.76
C ASP A 440 0.10 36.37 -1.59
N SER A 441 1.40 36.21 -1.31
CA SER A 441 2.35 37.32 -1.18
C SER A 441 2.67 38.06 -2.50
N ARG A 442 2.14 37.59 -3.63
CA ARG A 442 2.26 38.27 -4.94
C ARG A 442 1.21 39.35 -5.15
N PHE A 443 0.16 39.39 -4.32
CA PHE A 443 -1.00 40.24 -4.54
C PHE A 443 -1.46 40.90 -3.23
N THR A 444 -1.54 42.23 -3.22
CA THR A 444 -1.89 43.03 -2.04
C THR A 444 -3.20 42.60 -1.37
N ASP A 445 -4.25 42.34 -2.15
CA ASP A 445 -5.56 41.94 -1.59
C ASP A 445 -5.51 40.55 -0.95
N MET A 446 -4.80 39.59 -1.55
CA MET A 446 -4.66 38.24 -1.00
C MET A 446 -3.81 38.24 0.28
N ALA A 447 -2.70 38.97 0.26
CA ALA A 447 -1.84 39.13 1.43
C ALA A 447 -2.58 39.79 2.60
N ALA A 448 -3.40 40.81 2.33
CA ALA A 448 -4.21 41.49 3.35
C ALA A 448 -5.25 40.56 4.00
N ASN A 449 -5.80 39.61 3.25
CA ASN A 449 -6.79 38.64 3.75
C ASN A 449 -6.16 37.37 4.34
N TYR A 450 -4.84 37.19 4.22
CA TYR A 450 -4.17 35.92 4.52
C TYR A 450 -4.43 35.44 5.95
N GLN A 451 -4.38 36.36 6.93
CA GLN A 451 -4.59 36.02 8.34
C GLN A 451 -5.97 35.42 8.59
N ASP A 452 -7.02 36.09 8.12
CA ASP A 452 -8.41 35.66 8.32
C ASP A 452 -8.67 34.34 7.58
N ASN A 453 -8.19 34.22 6.34
CA ASN A 453 -8.36 33.00 5.55
C ASN A 453 -7.65 31.80 6.19
N LEU A 454 -6.47 31.98 6.80
CA LEU A 454 -5.75 30.88 7.44
C LEU A 454 -6.39 30.49 8.78
N LEU A 455 -6.92 31.44 9.54
CA LEU A 455 -7.72 31.16 10.74
C LEU A 455 -8.98 30.35 10.38
N ASP A 456 -9.65 30.70 9.29
CA ASP A 456 -10.81 29.96 8.79
C ASP A 456 -10.43 28.53 8.38
N LEU A 457 -9.30 28.35 7.69
CA LEU A 457 -8.78 27.02 7.32
C LEU A 457 -8.48 26.17 8.56
N ILE A 458 -7.78 26.72 9.55
CA ILE A 458 -7.45 26.02 10.80
C ILE A 458 -8.74 25.58 11.51
N ALA A 459 -9.73 26.47 11.62
CA ALA A 459 -11.01 26.16 12.25
C ALA A 459 -11.77 25.07 11.48
N ALA A 460 -11.79 25.14 10.15
CA ALA A 460 -12.47 24.16 9.31
C ALA A 460 -11.83 22.77 9.40
N VAL A 461 -10.50 22.68 9.39
CA VAL A 461 -9.75 21.41 9.55
C VAL A 461 -9.99 20.80 10.93
N ARG A 462 -9.96 21.61 12.00
CA ARG A 462 -10.27 21.15 13.37
C ARG A 462 -11.69 20.60 13.48
N SER A 463 -12.65 21.28 12.84
CA SER A 463 -14.04 20.84 12.79
C SER A 463 -14.18 19.50 12.05
N GLU A 464 -13.55 19.36 10.88
CA GLU A 464 -13.60 18.13 10.09
C GLU A 464 -12.94 16.95 10.83
N ALA A 465 -11.78 17.19 11.44
CA ALA A 465 -11.08 16.19 12.22
C ALA A 465 -11.85 15.78 13.50
N GLY A 466 -12.83 16.58 13.94
CA GLY A 466 -13.50 16.38 15.22
C GLY A 466 -12.59 16.61 16.43
N VAL A 467 -11.46 17.32 16.25
CA VAL A 467 -10.46 17.59 17.29
C VAL A 467 -10.32 19.11 17.45
N ALA A 468 -10.99 19.67 18.46
CA ALA A 468 -11.08 21.12 18.67
C ALA A 468 -9.71 21.80 18.81
N ASP A 469 -8.77 21.12 19.49
CA ASP A 469 -7.42 21.61 19.76
C ASP A 469 -6.39 20.89 18.88
N LEU A 470 -6.74 20.54 17.64
CA LEU A 470 -5.84 19.84 16.72
C LEU A 470 -4.56 20.68 16.52
N PRO A 471 -3.37 20.11 16.77
CA PRO A 471 -2.11 20.79 16.48
C PRO A 471 -2.00 21.14 14.99
N PHE A 472 -1.63 22.38 14.70
CA PHE A 472 -1.46 22.88 13.34
C PHE A 472 -0.11 23.57 13.21
N VAL A 473 0.79 23.06 12.38
CA VAL A 473 2.15 23.60 12.23
C VAL A 473 2.30 24.28 10.88
N ILE A 474 2.64 25.57 10.91
CA ILE A 474 2.83 26.44 9.75
C ILE A 474 4.32 26.50 9.41
N GLY A 475 4.66 26.29 8.14
CA GLY A 475 5.96 26.62 7.59
C GLY A 475 5.93 28.07 7.13
N ARG A 476 6.69 28.94 7.79
CA ARG A 476 6.77 30.36 7.41
C ARG A 476 7.43 30.46 6.04
N ILE A 477 6.82 31.16 5.08
CA ILE A 477 7.47 31.35 3.75
C ILE A 477 8.80 32.08 3.90
N SER A 478 9.81 31.70 3.13
CA SER A 478 11.19 32.21 3.30
C SER A 478 11.29 33.72 3.14
N GLU A 479 12.13 34.38 3.96
CA GLU A 479 12.46 35.82 3.77
C GLU A 479 13.28 36.12 2.51
N ASN A 480 13.79 35.08 1.86
CA ASN A 480 14.66 35.20 0.70
C ASN A 480 13.90 35.13 -0.63
N LEU A 481 12.57 35.31 -0.61
CA LEU A 481 11.75 35.34 -1.82
C LEU A 481 12.12 36.54 -2.71
N PRO A 482 12.08 36.41 -4.06
CA PRO A 482 12.37 37.54 -4.94
C PRO A 482 11.39 38.72 -4.78
N ASP A 483 11.84 39.83 -4.19
CA ASP A 483 11.05 41.05 -3.89
C ASP A 483 10.18 41.54 -5.07
N ALA A 484 10.72 41.47 -6.29
CA ALA A 484 10.02 41.97 -7.49
C ALA A 484 8.77 41.16 -7.85
N THR A 485 8.64 39.93 -7.35
CA THR A 485 7.50 39.04 -7.62
C THR A 485 6.62 38.84 -6.39
N TYR A 486 7.21 38.78 -5.20
CA TYR A 486 6.56 38.48 -3.92
C TYR A 486 6.54 39.73 -3.04
N THR A 487 5.87 40.78 -3.54
CA THR A 487 5.96 42.14 -2.98
C THR A 487 5.36 42.30 -1.58
N GLU A 488 4.55 41.33 -1.14
CA GLU A 488 3.77 41.39 0.11
C GLU A 488 4.18 40.26 1.08
N GLU A 489 5.39 39.71 0.93
CA GLU A 489 5.89 38.59 1.73
C GLU A 489 5.94 38.93 3.23
N ASP A 490 6.39 40.13 3.60
CA ASP A 490 6.35 40.66 4.97
C ASP A 490 4.94 40.62 5.58
N ILE A 491 3.90 40.93 4.80
CA ILE A 491 2.50 40.95 5.28
C ILE A 491 2.04 39.53 5.58
N VAL A 492 2.29 38.59 4.65
CA VAL A 492 1.93 37.18 4.82
C VAL A 492 2.67 36.55 6.00
N ARG A 493 3.97 36.85 6.18
CA ARG A 493 4.75 36.38 7.33
C ARG A 493 4.26 36.96 8.64
N ALA A 494 3.98 38.26 8.70
CA ALA A 494 3.42 38.89 9.89
C ALA A 494 2.07 38.28 10.28
N ALA A 495 1.24 37.90 9.30
CA ALA A 495 0.00 37.17 9.54
C ALA A 495 0.27 35.78 10.16
N MET A 496 1.22 35.00 9.61
CA MET A 496 1.60 33.69 10.18
C MET A 496 2.12 33.82 11.62
N ASP A 497 2.97 34.82 11.87
CA ASP A 497 3.50 35.13 13.19
C ASP A 497 2.37 35.46 14.19
N ALA A 498 1.41 36.27 13.77
CA ALA A 498 0.27 36.68 14.61
C ALA A 498 -0.65 35.49 14.95
N ILE A 499 -0.88 34.58 14.00
CA ILE A 499 -1.71 33.38 14.24
C ILE A 499 -1.03 32.45 15.25
N ALA A 500 0.25 32.15 15.04
CA ALA A 500 1.00 31.27 15.95
C ALA A 500 1.13 31.88 17.37
N ALA A 501 1.23 33.21 17.49
CA ALA A 501 1.24 33.87 18.80
C ALA A 501 -0.15 33.90 19.48
N GLY A 502 -1.23 33.68 18.74
CA GLY A 502 -2.61 33.76 19.22
C GLY A 502 -3.23 32.44 19.65
N ASP A 503 -2.60 31.31 19.34
CA ASP A 503 -3.12 29.96 19.58
C ASP A 503 -1.98 29.00 19.96
N ASP A 504 -1.97 28.50 21.20
CA ASP A 504 -0.93 27.60 21.71
C ASP A 504 -0.85 26.25 20.97
N GLN A 505 -1.91 25.88 20.23
CA GLN A 505 -1.96 24.68 19.40
C GLN A 505 -1.56 24.97 17.94
N VAL A 506 -1.05 26.18 17.66
CA VAL A 506 -0.45 26.53 16.37
C VAL A 506 1.06 26.71 16.53
N GLY A 507 1.82 25.87 15.84
CA GLY A 507 3.28 25.97 15.76
C GLY A 507 3.72 26.74 14.52
N LEU A 508 4.87 27.41 14.60
CA LEU A 508 5.50 28.08 13.46
C LEU A 508 6.93 27.61 13.28
N VAL A 509 7.26 27.16 12.07
CA VAL A 509 8.61 26.81 11.66
C VAL A 509 9.23 28.00 10.93
N ASP A 510 10.35 28.49 11.45
CA ASP A 510 11.21 29.45 10.77
C ASP A 510 12.03 28.73 9.69
N THR A 511 11.91 29.19 8.44
CA THR A 511 12.53 28.56 7.26
C THR A 511 13.68 29.37 6.68
N ASP A 512 14.06 30.51 7.28
CA ASP A 512 14.99 31.47 6.68
C ASP A 512 16.41 30.90 6.49
N SER A 513 16.77 29.91 7.32
CA SER A 513 18.05 29.19 7.22
C SER A 513 18.05 28.01 6.23
N PHE A 514 16.90 27.68 5.63
CA PHE A 514 16.78 26.47 4.81
C PHE A 514 17.31 26.70 3.39
N GLY A 515 17.92 25.65 2.83
CA GLY A 515 18.49 25.71 1.49
C GLY A 515 17.43 25.90 0.41
N LEU A 516 17.61 26.90 -0.44
CA LEU A 516 16.76 27.16 -1.61
C LEU A 516 17.41 26.66 -2.91
N LYS A 517 16.59 26.41 -3.92
CA LYS A 517 17.00 26.26 -5.31
C LYS A 517 17.45 27.61 -5.88
N SER A 518 18.03 27.59 -7.08
CA SER A 518 18.48 28.80 -7.78
C SER A 518 17.36 29.80 -8.12
N ASP A 519 16.10 29.38 -8.07
CA ASP A 519 14.95 30.27 -8.24
C ASP A 519 14.64 31.10 -6.99
N SER A 520 15.29 30.83 -5.85
CA SER A 520 15.08 31.48 -4.56
C SER A 520 13.65 31.36 -4.02
N VAL A 521 12.88 30.37 -4.50
CA VAL A 521 11.48 30.15 -4.09
C VAL A 521 11.31 28.74 -3.52
N HIS A 522 11.82 27.74 -4.24
CA HIS A 522 11.63 26.35 -3.83
C HIS A 522 12.78 25.88 -2.96
N PHE A 523 12.47 25.15 -1.90
CA PHE A 523 13.51 24.48 -1.12
C PHE A 523 14.24 23.44 -1.97
N ASN A 524 15.57 23.41 -1.84
CA ASN A 524 16.39 22.33 -2.40
C ASN A 524 16.27 21.07 -1.53
N SER A 525 16.94 19.98 -1.93
CA SER A 525 16.87 18.70 -1.23
C SER A 525 17.24 18.80 0.26
N ALA A 526 18.24 19.62 0.63
CA ALA A 526 18.59 19.84 2.03
C ALA A 526 17.53 20.67 2.77
N GLY A 527 16.96 21.69 2.11
CA GLY A 527 15.87 22.49 2.67
C GLY A 527 14.59 21.68 2.90
N GLN A 528 14.26 20.74 2.01
CA GLN A 528 13.11 19.84 2.16
C GLN A 528 13.26 18.90 3.36
N LEU A 529 14.46 18.35 3.57
CA LEU A 529 14.76 17.54 4.75
C LEU A 529 14.67 18.38 6.03
N ALA A 530 15.27 19.57 6.04
CA ALA A 530 15.22 20.49 7.20
C ALA A 530 13.78 20.91 7.54
N LEU A 531 12.94 21.17 6.53
CA LEU A 531 11.53 21.48 6.72
C LEU A 531 10.78 20.32 7.39
N GLY A 532 10.99 19.08 6.93
CA GLY A 532 10.36 17.91 7.53
C GLY A 532 10.77 17.68 9.00
N GLU A 533 12.05 17.81 9.30
CA GLU A 533 12.58 17.71 10.67
C GLU A 533 12.04 18.81 11.58
N ALA A 534 12.02 20.06 11.10
CA ALA A 534 11.54 21.20 11.85
C ALA A 534 10.02 21.15 12.08
N PHE A 535 9.25 20.65 11.10
CA PHE A 535 7.83 20.37 11.28
C PHE A 535 7.59 19.38 12.42
N ALA A 536 8.30 18.25 12.43
CA ALA A 536 8.18 17.26 13.49
C ALA A 536 8.56 17.87 14.86
N ALA A 537 9.68 18.59 14.94
CA ALA A 537 10.13 19.21 16.17
C ALA A 537 9.10 20.20 16.73
N GLN A 538 8.55 21.07 15.87
CA GLN A 538 7.55 22.05 16.28
C GLN A 538 6.24 21.38 16.70
N TYR A 539 5.80 20.34 15.99
CA TYR A 539 4.64 19.54 16.37
C TYR A 539 4.82 18.90 17.75
N LEU A 540 5.97 18.27 18.00
CA LEU A 540 6.23 17.60 19.28
C LEU A 540 6.29 18.59 20.44
N ALA A 541 6.80 19.81 20.21
CA ALA A 541 6.83 20.86 21.22
C ALA A 541 5.42 21.31 21.67
N ILE A 542 4.44 21.33 20.76
CA ILE A 542 3.04 21.71 21.09
C ILE A 542 2.22 20.50 21.55
N ALA A 543 2.40 19.33 20.95
CA ALA A 543 1.60 18.14 21.23
C ALA A 543 2.04 17.38 22.49
N ILE A 544 3.31 17.49 22.89
CA ILE A 544 3.89 16.86 24.07
C ILE A 544 4.57 17.95 24.92
N PRO A 545 3.80 18.80 25.64
CA PRO A 545 4.42 19.82 26.46
C PRO A 545 5.28 19.16 27.54
N GLU A 546 6.53 19.64 27.69
CA GLU A 546 7.45 19.22 28.75
C GLU A 546 6.70 19.16 30.10
N PRO A 547 6.91 18.12 30.93
CA PRO A 547 6.24 18.03 32.21
C PRO A 547 6.63 19.25 33.05
N THR A 548 5.68 20.17 33.20
CA THR A 548 5.78 21.28 34.16
C THR A 548 6.25 20.71 35.50
N THR A 549 7.06 21.48 36.23
CA THR A 549 7.87 21.09 37.40
C THR A 549 7.14 20.26 38.49
N ALA A 550 5.81 20.16 38.45
CA ALA A 550 5.00 19.21 39.22
C ALA A 550 5.18 17.72 38.82
N GLY A 551 5.53 17.41 37.56
CA GLY A 551 5.71 16.04 37.05
C GLY A 551 7.08 15.40 37.35
N LEU A 552 8.08 16.21 37.70
CA LEU A 552 9.45 15.72 37.94
C LEU A 552 9.58 14.85 39.21
N LEU A 553 8.61 14.92 40.12
CA LEU A 553 8.60 14.10 41.34
C LEU A 553 8.23 12.63 41.08
N VAL A 554 7.48 12.34 39.99
CA VAL A 554 7.00 10.98 39.69
C VAL A 554 8.01 10.17 38.88
N MET A 555 8.71 10.80 37.93
CA MET A 555 9.80 10.15 37.16
C MET A 555 11.01 9.79 38.03
N SER A 556 11.28 10.57 39.09
CA SER A 556 12.40 10.31 40.01
C SER A 556 12.19 9.06 40.90
N MET A 557 10.94 8.59 41.08
CA MET A 557 10.66 7.39 41.88
C MET A 557 10.74 6.09 41.07
N LEU A 558 10.57 6.13 39.75
CA LEU A 558 10.74 4.94 38.90
C LEU A 558 12.22 4.56 38.68
N ALA A 559 13.15 5.51 38.78
CA ALA A 559 14.59 5.24 38.60
C ALA A 559 15.30 4.67 39.85
N ILE A 560 14.66 4.67 41.03
CA ILE A 560 15.28 4.21 42.30
C ILE A 560 14.80 2.80 42.72
N GLY A 561 13.77 2.24 42.08
CA GLY A 561 13.13 0.97 42.46
C GLY A 561 13.85 -0.33 42.07
N THR A 562 14.92 -0.31 41.28
CA THR A 562 15.55 -1.54 40.73
C THR A 562 16.96 -1.86 41.23
N ARG A 563 17.40 -1.27 42.35
CA ARG A 563 18.61 -1.74 43.06
C ARG A 563 18.34 -2.03 44.52
N THR A 564 18.00 -3.28 44.83
CA THR A 564 18.73 -4.16 45.77
C THR A 564 17.88 -5.36 46.18
N ARG A 565 18.18 -6.55 45.63
CA ARG A 565 18.11 -7.83 46.36
C ARG A 565 19.05 -8.85 45.72
N ARG A 566 20.31 -8.85 46.17
CA ARG A 566 21.18 -10.04 46.17
C ARG A 566 21.89 -10.14 47.53
N ARG A 567 21.43 -11.13 48.30
CA ARG A 567 22.06 -11.95 49.36
C ARG A 567 23.28 -11.42 50.14
N ALA A 568 23.15 -11.44 51.46
CA ALA A 568 24.10 -12.08 52.38
C ALA A 568 23.38 -12.38 53.72
N GLY A 569 23.57 -13.60 54.26
CA GLY A 569 23.02 -14.06 55.54
C GLY A 569 22.14 -15.29 55.41
#